data_AF-A0A7L1DV47-F1
#
_entry.id   AF-A0A7L1DV47-F1
#
_cell.length_a   1.000
_cell.length_b   1.000
_cell.length_c   1.000
_cell.angle_alpha   90.00
_cell.angle_beta   90.00
_cell.angle_gamma   90.00
#
_symmetry.space_group_name_H-M   'P 1'
#
loop_
_entity.id
_entity.type
_entity.pdbx_description
1 polymer ?
#
loop_
_entity_poly.entity_id
_entity_poly.type
_entity_poly.pdbx_seq_one_letter_code
_entity_poly.pdbx_strand_id
1 'polypeptide(L)'
;VSVAYATYVAKPVGAGKVELKPVELLSAEDHLEHSLAIERRRIRLGYVQVFQKLMQESNKEGDFYTCEEKDAVSTEHTHVQSTELVLPPHANHHGNTFGGQIMAWMQTVASISASRLCCSHPILKSVNMFKFWGPSFVGDRLVFNAIVNNTFHNSVEVGVRVEAYNCEEWIKDQPRHINSAFLIFSAVNDKGELLTFPRVKP
;
A
#
# COMPACT_ATOMS: atom_id res chain seq x y z
N VAL A 1 13.91 9.54 12.03
CA VAL A 1 14.02 8.09 12.24
C VAL A 1 12.62 7.50 12.17
N SER A 2 12.38 6.49 11.35
CA SER A 2 11.07 5.83 11.22
C SER A 2 11.00 4.63 12.16
N VAL A 3 9.86 4.43 12.84
CA VAL A 3 9.57 3.24 13.65
C VAL A 3 8.41 2.52 12.99
N ALA A 4 8.61 1.25 12.62
CA ALA A 4 7.65 0.47 11.85
C ALA A 4 7.51 -0.95 12.39
N TYR A 5 6.34 -1.56 12.15
CA TYR A 5 6.08 -2.94 12.53
C TYR A 5 5.62 -3.75 11.32
N ALA A 6 6.23 -4.90 11.11
CA ALA A 6 5.85 -5.85 10.07
C ALA A 6 5.43 -7.19 10.71
N THR A 7 4.61 -7.97 10.00
CA THR A 7 4.24 -9.33 10.41
C THR A 7 4.69 -10.29 9.33
N TYR A 8 5.48 -11.28 9.72
CA TYR A 8 5.98 -12.33 8.84
C TYR A 8 5.30 -13.66 9.16
N VAL A 9 5.21 -14.53 8.17
CA VAL A 9 4.65 -15.88 8.29
C VAL A 9 5.72 -16.87 7.87
N ALA A 10 6.01 -17.85 8.72
CA ALA A 10 6.88 -18.96 8.37
C ALA A 10 6.16 -19.85 7.35
N LYS A 11 6.79 -20.08 6.20
CA LYS A 11 6.30 -20.99 5.16
C LYS A 11 7.13 -22.27 5.20
N PRO A 12 6.60 -23.39 5.72
CA PRO A 12 7.33 -24.66 5.76
C PRO A 12 7.60 -25.18 4.35
N VAL A 13 8.63 -26.01 4.23
CA VAL A 13 8.84 -26.85 3.04
C VAL A 13 7.99 -28.10 3.19
N GLY A 14 7.02 -28.30 2.29
CA GLY A 14 6.08 -29.43 2.34
C GLY A 14 4.89 -29.21 3.27
N ALA A 15 4.27 -30.30 3.74
CA ALA A 15 3.02 -30.28 4.51
C ALA A 15 3.21 -30.19 6.04
N GLY A 16 4.45 -30.13 6.53
CA GLY A 16 4.74 -30.07 7.96
C GLY A 16 4.33 -28.73 8.59
N LYS A 17 3.80 -28.76 9.81
CA LYS A 17 3.51 -27.55 10.58
C LYS A 17 4.82 -26.99 11.17
N VAL A 18 5.01 -25.66 11.11
CA VAL A 18 6.12 -24.99 11.79
C VAL A 18 5.72 -24.72 13.24
N GLU A 19 6.53 -25.19 14.18
CA GLU A 19 6.44 -24.80 15.58
C GLU A 19 7.38 -23.63 15.85
N LEU A 20 6.79 -22.47 16.20
CA LEU A 20 7.55 -21.27 16.54
C LEU A 20 7.92 -21.34 18.02
N LYS A 21 9.22 -21.19 18.31
CA LYS A 21 9.69 -21.09 19.69
C LYS A 21 9.17 -19.78 20.32
N PRO A 22 8.81 -19.79 21.61
CA PRO A 22 8.51 -18.56 22.34
C PRO A 22 9.70 -17.59 22.27
N VAL A 23 9.41 -16.30 22.19
CA VAL A 23 10.45 -15.26 22.25
C VAL A 23 10.94 -15.16 23.69
N GLU A 24 12.27 -15.19 23.89
CA GLU A 24 12.87 -14.97 25.20
C GLU A 24 12.75 -13.50 25.60
N LEU A 25 12.28 -13.23 26.81
CA LEU A 25 12.06 -11.89 27.33
C LEU A 25 13.04 -11.68 28.50
N LEU A 26 13.97 -10.74 28.35
CA LEU A 26 15.05 -10.52 29.32
C LEU A 26 14.88 -9.20 30.09
N SER A 27 14.34 -8.19 29.41
CA SER A 27 14.16 -6.84 29.96
C SER A 27 12.69 -6.49 30.19
N ALA A 28 12.43 -5.50 31.03
CA ALA A 28 11.08 -4.95 31.20
C ALA A 28 10.50 -4.39 29.88
N GLU A 29 11.37 -3.90 28.99
CA GLU A 29 11.00 -3.42 27.65
C GLU A 29 10.53 -4.59 26.76
N ASP A 30 11.20 -5.75 26.82
CA ASP A 30 10.79 -6.95 26.06
C ASP A 30 9.38 -7.41 26.48
N HIS A 31 9.12 -7.43 27.78
CA HIS A 31 7.80 -7.79 28.33
C HIS A 31 6.70 -6.82 27.89
N LEU A 32 7.01 -5.52 27.85
CA LEU A 32 6.10 -4.49 27.35
C LEU A 32 5.84 -4.67 25.86
N GLU A 33 6.89 -4.77 25.04
CA GLU A 33 6.75 -4.94 23.59
C GLU A 33 6.03 -6.23 23.20
N HIS A 34 6.24 -7.31 23.94
CA HIS A 34 5.49 -8.55 23.80
C HIS A 34 3.98 -8.32 24.04
N SER A 35 3.63 -7.60 25.10
CA SER A 35 2.22 -7.28 25.42
C SER A 35 1.61 -6.35 24.36
N LEU A 36 2.34 -5.32 23.94
CA LEU A 36 1.91 -4.41 22.87
C LEU A 36 1.77 -5.13 21.52
N ALA A 37 2.55 -6.18 21.26
CA ALA A 37 2.41 -6.97 20.03
C ALA A 37 1.04 -7.65 19.91
N ILE A 38 0.44 -8.05 21.02
CA ILE A 38 -0.92 -8.64 21.06
C ILE A 38 -1.96 -7.59 20.66
N GLU A 39 -1.88 -6.38 21.22
CA GLU A 39 -2.81 -5.30 20.90
C GLU A 39 -2.65 -4.83 19.46
N ARG A 40 -1.41 -4.68 18.97
CA ARG A 40 -1.12 -4.38 17.56
C ARG A 40 -1.68 -5.46 16.62
N ARG A 41 -1.64 -6.73 17.01
CA ARG A 41 -2.26 -7.83 16.24
C ARG A 41 -3.79 -7.70 16.21
N ARG A 42 -4.43 -7.34 17.32
CA ARG A 42 -5.88 -7.11 17.36
C ARG A 42 -6.29 -6.02 16.37
N ILE A 43 -5.56 -4.90 16.34
CA ILE A 43 -5.78 -3.80 15.38
C ILE A 43 -5.63 -4.29 13.94
N ARG A 44 -4.55 -5.05 13.62
CA ARG A 44 -4.31 -5.59 12.27
C ARG A 44 -5.45 -6.47 11.77
N LEU A 45 -6.01 -7.30 12.65
CA LEU A 45 -7.10 -8.23 12.29
C LEU A 45 -8.45 -7.51 12.13
N GLY A 46 -8.72 -6.51 12.98
CA GLY A 46 -9.96 -5.74 12.94
C GLY A 46 -10.01 -4.65 11.87
N TYR A 47 -8.87 -4.25 11.31
CA TYR A 47 -8.76 -3.08 10.43
C TYR A 47 -9.73 -3.07 9.24
N VAL A 48 -9.89 -4.20 8.55
CA VAL A 48 -10.78 -4.30 7.40
C VAL A 48 -12.24 -4.05 7.80
N GLN A 49 -12.66 -4.57 8.95
CA GLN A 49 -14.02 -4.39 9.46
C GLN A 49 -14.26 -2.95 9.90
N VAL A 50 -13.28 -2.34 10.59
CA VAL A 50 -13.33 -0.93 11.00
C VAL A 50 -13.43 -0.03 9.76
N PHE A 51 -12.59 -0.27 8.75
CA PHE A 51 -12.60 0.49 7.50
C PHE A 51 -13.95 0.35 6.78
N GLN A 52 -14.48 -0.87 6.64
CA GLN A 52 -15.78 -1.12 6.01
C GLN A 52 -16.92 -0.41 6.75
N LYS A 53 -16.89 -0.38 8.09
CA LYS A 53 -17.90 0.32 8.89
C LYS A 53 -17.86 1.82 8.64
N LEU A 54 -16.68 2.43 8.64
CA LEU A 54 -16.52 3.87 8.34
C LEU A 54 -17.02 4.21 6.93
N MET A 55 -16.73 3.37 5.94
CA MET A 55 -17.24 3.56 4.57
C MET A 55 -18.77 3.44 4.47
N GLN A 56 -19.39 2.60 5.30
CA GLN A 56 -20.85 2.48 5.36
C GLN A 56 -21.50 3.71 6.01
N GLU A 57 -20.83 4.35 6.97
CA GLU A 57 -21.28 5.58 7.60
C GLU A 57 -21.19 6.76 6.62
N SER A 58 -20.05 6.92 5.93
CA SER A 58 -19.87 8.00 4.93
C SER A 58 -20.86 7.93 3.77
N ASN A 59 -21.18 6.72 3.29
CA ASN A 59 -22.12 6.55 2.18
C ASN A 59 -23.58 6.85 2.57
N LYS A 60 -23.93 6.81 3.85
CA LYS A 60 -25.28 7.11 4.34
C LYS A 60 -25.55 8.60 4.45
N GLU A 61 -24.50 9.40 4.68
CA GLU A 61 -24.65 10.84 4.87
C GLU A 61 -24.87 11.60 3.56
N GLY A 62 -24.71 10.99 2.38
CA GLY A 62 -25.09 11.60 1.10
C GLY A 62 -24.39 12.94 0.79
N ASP A 63 -23.46 13.37 1.64
CA ASP A 63 -22.73 14.62 1.58
C ASP A 63 -21.64 14.53 0.51
N PHE A 64 -22.05 14.37 -0.75
CA PHE A 64 -21.36 15.09 -1.81
C PHE A 64 -21.60 16.56 -1.52
N TYR A 65 -20.70 17.18 -0.75
CA TYR A 65 -20.52 18.62 -0.86
C TYR A 65 -20.17 18.88 -2.32
N THR A 66 -21.18 19.15 -3.15
CA THR A 66 -21.02 19.84 -4.42
C THR A 66 -20.58 21.26 -4.06
N CYS A 67 -19.36 21.38 -3.56
CA CYS A 67 -18.67 22.64 -3.62
C CYS A 67 -18.45 22.85 -5.10
N GLU A 68 -19.19 23.80 -5.69
CA GLU A 68 -18.91 24.34 -7.02
C GLU A 68 -17.55 25.07 -6.99
N GLU A 69 -16.49 24.36 -6.66
CA GLU A 69 -15.14 24.88 -6.71
C GLU A 69 -14.71 24.79 -8.16
N LYS A 70 -14.76 25.95 -8.80
CA LYS A 70 -14.33 26.19 -10.18
C LYS A 70 -12.92 25.67 -10.48
N ASP A 71 -12.11 25.42 -9.44
CA ASP A 71 -10.70 25.03 -9.55
C ASP A 71 -10.42 23.56 -9.17
N ALA A 72 -11.44 22.75 -8.90
CA ALA A 72 -11.21 21.33 -8.57
C ALA A 72 -10.90 20.50 -9.82
N VAL A 73 -9.83 19.69 -9.75
CA VAL A 73 -9.21 18.98 -10.88
C VAL A 73 -9.61 17.50 -10.89
N SER A 74 -9.85 16.93 -12.07
CA SER A 74 -10.10 15.48 -12.23
C SER A 74 -8.83 14.67 -11.96
N THR A 75 -8.95 13.52 -11.30
CA THR A 75 -7.82 12.61 -11.00
C THR A 75 -7.50 11.64 -12.15
N GLU A 76 -8.32 11.58 -13.21
CA GLU A 76 -8.17 10.58 -14.29
C GLU A 76 -6.78 10.62 -14.95
N HIS A 77 -6.25 11.82 -15.19
CA HIS A 77 -4.93 12.00 -15.81
C HIS A 77 -3.77 11.52 -14.92
N THR A 78 -4.01 11.35 -13.61
CA THR A 78 -3.03 10.87 -12.65
C THR A 78 -2.88 9.35 -12.66
N HIS A 79 -3.71 8.62 -13.43
CA HIS A 79 -3.67 7.17 -13.51
C HIS A 79 -2.36 6.66 -14.14
N VAL A 80 -1.60 5.86 -13.39
CA VAL A 80 -0.37 5.23 -13.83
C VAL A 80 -0.53 3.72 -13.77
N GLN A 81 -0.20 3.06 -14.87
CA GLN A 81 -0.06 1.61 -14.92
C GLN A 81 1.40 1.27 -15.21
N SER A 82 1.98 0.35 -14.44
CA SER A 82 3.27 -0.27 -14.74
C SER A 82 3.17 -1.78 -14.59
N THR A 83 4.00 -2.52 -15.33
CA THR A 83 4.08 -3.98 -15.24
C THR A 83 5.53 -4.39 -15.02
N GLU A 84 5.77 -5.17 -13.99
CA GLU A 84 7.10 -5.68 -13.64
C GLU A 84 7.12 -7.21 -13.73
N LEU A 85 8.18 -7.77 -14.32
CA LEU A 85 8.41 -9.20 -14.33
C LEU A 85 9.17 -9.61 -13.06
N VAL A 86 8.65 -10.59 -12.32
CA VAL A 86 9.36 -11.14 -11.17
C VAL A 86 10.50 -12.03 -11.65
N LEU A 87 11.73 -11.57 -11.43
CA LEU A 87 12.96 -12.27 -11.76
C LEU A 87 13.55 -12.94 -10.50
N PRO A 88 14.49 -13.88 -10.65
CA PRO A 88 15.17 -14.53 -9.52
C PRO A 88 15.68 -13.58 -8.40
N PRO A 89 16.30 -12.42 -8.66
CA PRO A 89 16.73 -11.52 -7.59
C PRO A 89 15.58 -10.89 -6.78
N HIS A 90 14.36 -10.91 -7.31
CA HIS A 90 13.17 -10.33 -6.67
C HIS A 90 12.52 -11.31 -5.66
N ALA A 91 13.05 -12.52 -5.53
CA ALA A 91 12.47 -13.59 -4.74
C ALA A 91 13.50 -14.30 -3.86
N ASN A 92 13.01 -14.98 -2.83
CA ASN A 92 13.84 -15.87 -2.03
C ASN A 92 14.20 -17.15 -2.80
N HIS A 93 15.09 -17.97 -2.24
CA HIS A 93 15.54 -19.23 -2.85
C HIS A 93 14.42 -20.27 -3.08
N HIS A 94 13.23 -20.07 -2.49
CA HIS A 94 12.04 -20.87 -2.76
C HIS A 94 11.13 -20.26 -3.86
N GLY A 95 11.60 -19.22 -4.54
CA GLY A 95 10.88 -18.52 -5.60
C GLY A 95 9.74 -17.61 -5.13
N ASN A 96 9.58 -17.34 -3.82
CA ASN A 96 8.56 -16.41 -3.34
C ASN A 96 9.08 -14.97 -3.43
N THR A 97 8.30 -14.10 -4.06
CA THR A 97 8.64 -12.68 -4.24
C THR A 97 8.79 -11.99 -2.89
N PHE A 98 9.81 -11.16 -2.73
CA PHE A 98 9.99 -10.35 -1.53
C PHE A 98 8.92 -9.26 -1.46
N GLY A 99 8.18 -9.19 -0.35
CA GLY A 99 7.22 -8.10 -0.12
C GLY A 99 7.86 -6.71 -0.16
N GLY A 100 9.13 -6.61 0.25
CA GLY A 100 9.93 -5.38 0.12
C GLY A 100 10.11 -4.92 -1.33
N GLN A 101 10.31 -5.86 -2.26
CA GLN A 101 10.44 -5.53 -3.69
C GLN A 101 9.12 -5.00 -4.26
N ILE A 102 8.00 -5.63 -3.89
CA ILE A 102 6.66 -5.17 -4.29
C ILE A 102 6.42 -3.75 -3.76
N MET A 103 6.76 -3.47 -2.50
CA MET A 103 6.64 -2.13 -1.92
C MET A 103 7.49 -1.07 -2.63
N ALA A 104 8.70 -1.43 -3.05
CA ALA A 104 9.57 -0.53 -3.82
C ALA A 104 8.94 -0.15 -5.18
N TRP A 105 8.41 -1.12 -5.92
CA TRP A 105 7.70 -0.84 -7.18
C TRP A 105 6.42 -0.04 -6.96
N MET A 106 5.64 -0.36 -5.93
CA MET A 106 4.44 0.42 -5.57
C MET A 106 4.77 1.88 -5.29
N GLN A 107 5.82 2.15 -4.51
CA GLN A 107 6.24 3.52 -4.20
C GLN A 107 6.64 4.27 -5.47
N THR A 108 7.34 3.62 -6.40
CA THR A 108 7.75 4.21 -7.67
C THR A 108 6.52 4.63 -8.49
N VAL A 109 5.57 3.72 -8.69
CA VAL A 109 4.36 3.99 -9.49
C VAL A 109 3.48 5.05 -8.82
N ALA A 110 3.32 4.99 -7.50
CA ALA A 110 2.55 5.97 -6.75
C ALA A 110 3.17 7.38 -6.79
N SER A 111 4.50 7.46 -6.71
CA SER A 111 5.24 8.71 -6.84
C SER A 111 4.99 9.35 -8.21
N ILE A 112 5.00 8.57 -9.29
CA ILE A 112 4.68 9.08 -10.64
C ILE A 112 3.24 9.62 -10.69
N SER A 113 2.28 8.92 -10.08
CA SER A 113 0.89 9.37 -10.01
C SER A 113 0.75 10.69 -9.24
N ALA A 114 1.40 10.82 -8.09
CA ALA A 114 1.43 12.07 -7.32
C ALA A 114 2.09 13.22 -8.10
N SER A 115 3.21 12.95 -8.80
CA SER A 115 3.91 13.92 -9.64
C SER A 115 3.03 14.48 -10.76
N ARG A 116 2.13 13.66 -11.32
CA ARG A 116 1.19 14.12 -12.36
C ARG A 116 0.19 15.15 -11.85
N LEU A 117 -0.14 15.12 -10.55
CA LEU A 117 -1.02 16.12 -9.94
C LEU A 117 -0.29 17.40 -9.57
N CYS A 118 0.90 17.29 -8.95
CA CYS A 118 1.60 18.45 -8.40
C CYS A 118 2.64 19.08 -9.32
N CYS A 119 3.00 18.42 -10.42
CA CYS A 119 4.09 18.84 -11.32
C CYS A 119 5.40 19.17 -10.57
N SER A 120 5.64 18.52 -9.44
CA SER A 120 6.80 18.70 -8.56
C SER A 120 7.33 17.35 -8.09
N HIS A 121 8.30 17.33 -7.18
CA HIS A 121 8.88 16.12 -6.59
C HIS A 121 8.12 15.71 -5.31
N PRO A 122 7.25 14.67 -5.37
CA PRO A 122 6.54 14.20 -4.20
C PRO A 122 7.46 13.37 -3.30
N ILE A 123 7.38 13.66 -2.00
CA ILE A 123 8.10 12.98 -0.93
C ILE A 123 7.11 12.09 -0.19
N LEU A 124 7.45 10.82 -0.01
CA LEU A 124 6.63 9.87 0.72
C LEU A 124 6.59 10.23 2.21
N LYS A 125 5.39 10.52 2.72
CA LYS A 125 5.15 10.88 4.13
C LYS A 125 4.79 9.64 4.96
N SER A 126 3.88 8.81 4.45
CA SER A 126 3.44 7.59 5.14
C SER A 126 2.84 6.58 4.17
N VAL A 127 2.81 5.32 4.60
CA VAL A 127 2.07 4.25 3.93
C VAL A 127 1.07 3.70 4.93
N ASN A 128 -0.20 3.61 4.53
CA ASN A 128 -1.24 3.05 5.38
C ASN A 128 -1.01 1.56 5.61
N MET A 129 -1.50 1.03 6.73
CA MET A 129 -1.42 -0.39 7.01
C MET A 129 -2.16 -1.20 5.93
N PHE A 130 -1.49 -2.20 5.37
CA PHE A 130 -2.08 -3.10 4.39
C PHE A 130 -1.64 -4.55 4.62
N LYS A 131 -2.25 -5.46 3.86
CA LYS A 131 -1.98 -6.90 3.93
C LYS A 131 -1.70 -7.44 2.52
N PHE A 132 -0.78 -8.40 2.44
CA PHE A 132 -0.64 -9.27 1.27
C PHE A 132 -1.69 -10.40 1.34
N TRP A 133 -2.59 -10.44 0.36
CA TRP A 133 -3.69 -11.40 0.26
C TRP A 133 -3.27 -12.71 -0.40
N GLY A 134 -2.37 -12.63 -1.38
CA GLY A 134 -1.89 -13.79 -2.15
C GLY A 134 -0.36 -13.82 -2.28
N PRO A 135 0.21 -15.00 -2.56
CA PRO A 135 1.62 -15.14 -2.89
C PRO A 135 1.91 -14.67 -4.33
N SER A 136 3.15 -14.28 -4.57
CA SER A 136 3.70 -13.99 -5.90
C SER A 136 5.00 -14.78 -6.08
N PHE A 137 5.25 -15.29 -7.27
CA PHE A 137 6.37 -16.17 -7.58
C PHE A 137 7.25 -15.65 -8.71
N VAL A 138 8.48 -16.15 -8.81
CA VAL A 138 9.34 -15.90 -9.98
C VAL A 138 8.62 -16.31 -11.26
N GLY A 139 8.63 -15.43 -12.26
CA GLY A 139 7.90 -15.58 -13.51
C GLY A 139 6.52 -14.92 -13.53
N ASP A 140 5.98 -14.49 -12.38
CA ASP A 140 4.75 -13.71 -12.34
C ASP A 140 4.98 -12.33 -12.97
N ARG A 141 3.94 -11.81 -13.64
CA ARG A 141 3.83 -10.41 -14.05
C ARG A 141 3.03 -9.67 -12.99
N LEU A 142 3.64 -8.68 -12.36
CA LEU A 142 2.98 -7.82 -11.40
C LEU A 142 2.52 -6.54 -12.08
N VAL A 143 1.21 -6.33 -12.14
CA VAL A 143 0.59 -5.12 -12.66
C VAL A 143 0.26 -4.19 -11.49
N PHE A 144 0.77 -2.97 -11.57
CA PHE A 144 0.56 -1.91 -10.60
C PHE A 144 -0.32 -0.84 -11.22
N ASN A 145 -1.51 -0.65 -10.67
CA ASN A 145 -2.41 0.44 -11.05
C ASN A 145 -2.45 1.46 -9.92
N ALA A 146 -2.04 2.70 -10.18
CA ALA A 146 -2.05 3.78 -9.20
C ALA A 146 -2.84 4.98 -9.70
N ILE A 147 -3.56 5.64 -8.79
CA ILE A 147 -4.29 6.89 -9.07
C ILE A 147 -4.37 7.73 -7.79
N VAL A 148 -4.44 9.05 -7.94
CA VAL A 148 -4.76 9.94 -6.83
C VAL A 148 -6.20 9.68 -6.38
N ASN A 149 -6.38 9.40 -5.09
CA ASN A 149 -7.70 9.24 -4.49
C ASN A 149 -8.25 10.57 -3.99
N ASN A 150 -7.45 11.31 -3.21
CA ASN A 150 -7.87 12.56 -2.61
C ASN A 150 -6.67 13.44 -2.24
N THR A 151 -6.94 14.72 -1.98
CA THR A 151 -5.97 15.73 -1.54
C THR A 151 -6.41 16.36 -0.22
N PHE A 152 -5.48 16.48 0.70
CA PHE A 152 -5.67 17.10 2.01
C PHE A 152 -4.66 18.23 2.20
N HIS A 153 -5.02 19.44 1.80
CA HIS A 153 -4.22 20.67 1.89
C HIS A 153 -2.77 20.51 1.37
N ASN A 154 -1.83 20.09 2.22
CA ASN A 154 -0.41 19.88 1.88
C ASN A 154 -0.03 18.41 1.64
N SER A 155 -1.02 17.54 1.45
CA SER A 155 -0.79 16.13 1.18
C SER A 155 -1.74 15.56 0.14
N VAL A 156 -1.30 14.51 -0.54
CA VAL A 156 -2.08 13.76 -1.52
C VAL A 156 -2.05 12.28 -1.16
N GLU A 157 -3.20 11.62 -1.21
CA GLU A 157 -3.32 10.17 -1.12
C GLU A 157 -3.33 9.56 -2.51
N VAL A 158 -2.46 8.58 -2.73
CA VAL A 158 -2.42 7.77 -3.93
C VAL A 158 -2.75 6.32 -3.56
N GLY A 159 -3.80 5.78 -4.17
CA GLY A 159 -4.13 4.35 -4.08
C GLY A 159 -3.31 3.56 -5.09
N VAL A 160 -2.80 2.40 -4.70
CA VAL A 160 -2.14 1.44 -5.59
C VAL A 160 -2.76 0.06 -5.40
N ARG A 161 -3.17 -0.56 -6.51
CA ARG A 161 -3.61 -1.96 -6.58
C ARG A 161 -2.57 -2.79 -7.31
N VAL A 162 -2.17 -3.91 -6.70
CA VAL A 162 -1.18 -4.85 -7.24
C VAL A 162 -1.84 -6.17 -7.57
N GLU A 163 -1.66 -6.62 -8.80
CA GLU A 163 -2.17 -7.89 -9.30
C GLU A 163 -1.04 -8.73 -9.86
N ALA A 164 -1.06 -10.03 -9.59
CA ALA A 164 -0.13 -10.99 -10.16
C ALA A 164 -0.82 -11.86 -11.21
N TYR A 165 -0.08 -12.13 -12.28
CA TYR A 165 -0.47 -13.06 -13.32
C TYR A 165 0.67 -14.03 -13.56
N ASN A 166 0.41 -15.32 -13.44
CA ASN A 166 1.26 -16.32 -14.06
C ASN A 166 1.03 -16.35 -15.59
N CYS A 167 1.79 -17.16 -16.33
CA CYS A 167 1.66 -17.22 -17.79
C CYS A 167 0.26 -17.63 -18.28
N GLU A 168 -0.44 -18.53 -17.59
CA GLU A 168 -1.78 -18.97 -17.99
C GLU A 168 -2.86 -17.95 -17.61
N GLU A 169 -2.79 -17.41 -16.40
CA GLU A 169 -3.68 -16.37 -15.87
C GLU A 169 -3.60 -15.09 -16.70
N TRP A 170 -2.43 -14.76 -17.22
CA TRP A 170 -2.24 -13.63 -18.13
C TRP A 170 -3.06 -13.80 -19.42
N ILE A 171 -3.10 -15.02 -19.97
CA ILE A 171 -3.85 -15.31 -21.20
C ILE A 171 -5.37 -15.31 -20.92
N LYS A 172 -5.77 -15.77 -19.73
CA LYS A 172 -7.18 -15.90 -19.33
C LYS A 172 -7.76 -14.63 -18.68
N ASP A 173 -6.95 -13.60 -18.48
CA ASP A 173 -7.30 -12.37 -17.76
C ASP A 173 -7.88 -12.64 -16.34
N GLN A 174 -7.20 -13.51 -15.59
CA GLN A 174 -7.60 -13.90 -14.23
C GLN A 174 -6.53 -13.52 -13.20
N PRO A 175 -6.47 -12.25 -12.77
CA PRO A 175 -5.48 -11.79 -11.80
C PRO A 175 -5.67 -12.38 -10.41
N ARG A 176 -4.54 -12.58 -9.74
CA ARG A 176 -4.49 -12.73 -8.28
C ARG A 176 -4.27 -11.36 -7.66
N HIS A 177 -5.23 -10.85 -6.88
CA HIS A 177 -5.04 -9.62 -6.11
C HIS A 177 -4.00 -9.86 -5.00
N ILE A 178 -2.84 -9.21 -5.11
CA ILE A 178 -1.72 -9.40 -4.17
C ILE A 178 -1.90 -8.47 -2.98
N ASN A 179 -2.07 -7.18 -3.22
CA ASN A 179 -2.36 -6.20 -2.19
C ASN A 179 -2.90 -4.90 -2.79
N SER A 180 -3.53 -4.10 -1.94
CA SER A 180 -3.75 -2.68 -2.22
C SER A 180 -3.17 -1.87 -1.06
N ALA A 181 -2.56 -0.73 -1.36
CA ALA A 181 -2.11 0.20 -0.33
C ALA A 181 -2.40 1.64 -0.72
N PHE A 182 -2.39 2.50 0.30
CA PHE A 182 -2.61 3.92 0.18
C PHE A 182 -1.36 4.63 0.68
N LEU A 183 -0.76 5.45 -0.16
CA LEU A 183 0.47 6.16 0.11
C LEU A 183 0.16 7.66 0.20
N ILE A 184 0.65 8.30 1.25
CA ILE A 184 0.49 9.73 1.47
C ILE A 184 1.78 10.43 1.07
N PHE A 185 1.68 11.38 0.16
CA PHE A 185 2.80 12.21 -0.29
C PHE A 185 2.61 13.66 0.12
N SER A 186 3.71 14.36 0.28
CA SER A 186 3.79 15.83 0.33
C SER A 186 4.76 16.31 -0.73
N ALA A 187 4.54 17.49 -1.30
CA ALA A 187 5.50 18.09 -2.23
C ALA A 187 6.06 19.39 -1.64
N VAL A 188 7.27 19.76 -2.06
CA VAL A 188 7.87 21.05 -1.77
C VAL A 188 8.07 21.84 -3.07
N ASN A 189 8.00 23.17 -2.99
CA ASN A 189 8.33 24.05 -4.11
C ASN A 189 9.85 24.31 -4.17
N ASP A 190 10.31 25.03 -5.19
CA ASP A 190 11.73 25.39 -5.37
C ASP A 190 12.32 26.21 -4.22
N LYS A 191 11.47 26.81 -3.37
CA LYS A 191 11.86 27.58 -2.18
C LYS A 191 11.92 26.72 -0.92
N GLY A 192 11.62 25.43 -1.02
CA GLY A 192 11.57 24.50 0.11
C GLY A 192 10.29 24.58 0.96
N GLU A 193 9.27 25.31 0.51
CA GLU A 193 7.98 25.43 1.21
C GLU A 193 7.04 24.30 0.77
N LEU A 194 6.16 23.86 1.68
CA LEU A 194 5.15 22.84 1.36
C LEU A 194 4.18 23.34 0.29
N LEU A 195 3.98 22.52 -0.74
CA LEU A 195 3.03 22.76 -1.80
C LEU A 195 1.61 22.47 -1.30
N THR A 196 0.68 23.39 -1.56
CA THR A 196 -0.75 23.12 -1.41
C THR A 196 -1.28 22.46 -2.68
N PHE A 197 -1.88 21.29 -2.52
CA PHE A 197 -2.46 20.52 -3.63
C PHE A 197 -3.82 21.10 -4.04
N PRO A 198 -4.16 21.09 -5.34
CA PRO A 198 -5.49 21.46 -5.79
C PRO A 198 -6.51 20.47 -5.23
N ARG A 199 -7.73 20.93 -4.98
CA ARG A 199 -8.82 20.01 -4.62
C ARG A 199 -9.16 19.11 -5.79
N VAL A 200 -9.49 17.86 -5.51
CA VAL A 200 -9.83 16.89 -6.55
C VAL A 200 -11.32 16.64 -6.65
N LYS A 201 -11.80 16.43 -7.87
CA LYS A 201 -13.15 15.93 -8.13
C LYS A 201 -13.09 14.39 -8.19
N PRO A 202 -14.02 13.69 -7.52
CA PRO A 202 -14.15 12.23 -7.59
C PRO A 202 -14.37 11.72 -9.01
#